data_AF-A0A0W0WAK5-F1
#
_entry.id   AF-A0A0W0WAK5-F1
#
_cell.length_a   1.000
_cell.length_b   1.000
_cell.length_c   1.000
_cell.angle_alpha   90.00
_cell.angle_beta   90.00
_cell.angle_gamma   90.00
#
_symmetry.space_group_name_H-M   'P 1'
#
loop_
_entity.id
_entity.type
_entity.pdbx_description
1 polymer ?
#
loop_
_entity_poly.entity_id
_entity_poly.type
_entity_poly.pdbx_seq_one_letter_code
_entity_poly.pdbx_strand_id
1 'polypeptide(L)'
;MKQTKYTKIFNVWRNKSAAAESNQLKTAIAISEYIDHTSLEDIKADLLDSDSPQFEEFNKHSKRSMGTLAFARLAIFDYLENLSATNEENQVIRMVLQSIESLYEDPYHNTKENIEQLIDAFKRWLKECVDKNPNKTQVKEACKSIYTVLKIIDITMGSIPRWIKLAARTAGINVNALHEKVKKLISTTEERIKLLERQVALRNLSANTDSSSPQSLIDYIALIDWKIVNNLAIPLSERIEALLQRTQSIPSDLMFLQEAFDLEQLLSKQKTNAEALLLALKENNQQVTGRLYILDFITKNRKKFDELITSSDDTKDKRELLEKLEEIAHPSLYRKAVSSIQYTSSTMMFLPTSLLRYASPKLTQSVSNYLPDTLDSAAKINLENVIKTYLEKKSSELETVRKRIKDRSEKIAQGDKALEQLLLNCELIELANAAKALSDSKENKIQALVQFQELWRLVENGKRALVLTEEYDSEIDALIEKHDGFMVKLSNFLANFFFFFKSETAQTIDNAVGLKKNIKQLRAEYAQVIHEAQQKIIESTAIPEKIKISVIDQFTLPVKTTSTSKVAEKLEYLSAKDHYELIKRGFFCLKPIPISSVKAGPQTKTEDILLHQTAPAV
;
A
#
# COMPACT_ATOMS: atom_id res chain seq x y z
N MET A 1 1.80 -22.59 19.70
CA MET A 1 2.87 -23.50 19.21
C MET A 1 4.28 -23.00 19.56
N LYS A 2 4.63 -21.71 19.34
CA LYS A 2 5.94 -21.14 19.72
C LYS A 2 6.23 -21.17 21.22
N GLN A 3 5.25 -20.89 22.09
CA GLN A 3 5.43 -20.95 23.55
C GLN A 3 6.00 -22.29 24.03
N THR A 4 5.43 -23.41 23.59
CA THR A 4 5.89 -24.76 23.92
C THR A 4 7.29 -25.02 23.38
N LYS A 5 7.57 -24.58 22.15
CA LYS A 5 8.90 -24.69 21.53
C LYS A 5 9.95 -23.91 22.33
N TYR A 6 9.68 -22.64 22.65
CA TYR A 6 10.59 -21.77 23.41
C TYR A 6 10.82 -22.29 24.82
N THR A 7 9.77 -22.79 25.48
CA THR A 7 9.91 -23.43 26.80
C THR A 7 10.84 -24.64 26.74
N LYS A 8 10.68 -25.51 25.73
CA LYS A 8 11.55 -26.68 25.54
C LYS A 8 13.01 -26.27 25.30
N ILE A 9 13.25 -25.34 24.35
CA ILE A 9 14.60 -24.87 24.01
C ILE A 9 15.27 -24.18 25.20
N PHE A 10 14.53 -23.37 25.94
CA PHE A 10 15.03 -22.67 27.12
C PHE A 10 15.39 -23.66 28.24
N ASN A 11 14.55 -24.65 28.51
CA ASN A 11 14.82 -25.68 29.51
C ASN A 11 16.06 -26.53 29.15
N VAL A 12 16.25 -26.86 27.87
CA VAL A 12 17.44 -27.58 27.39
C VAL A 12 18.70 -26.74 27.58
N TRP A 13 18.64 -25.45 27.26
CA TRP A 13 19.78 -24.55 27.37
C TRP A 13 20.15 -24.22 28.82
N ARG A 14 19.19 -23.73 29.61
CA ARG A 14 19.43 -23.29 30.98
C ARG A 14 19.50 -24.44 31.96
N ASN A 15 18.98 -25.60 31.60
CA ASN A 15 19.07 -26.83 32.38
C ASN A 15 18.63 -26.59 33.83
N LYS A 16 19.54 -26.73 34.80
CA LYS A 16 19.26 -26.54 36.24
C LYS A 16 18.84 -25.11 36.60
N SER A 17 19.26 -24.11 35.81
CA SER A 17 18.93 -22.71 36.05
C SER A 17 17.56 -22.30 35.51
N ALA A 18 16.94 -23.14 34.66
CA ALA A 18 15.69 -22.79 33.97
C ALA A 18 14.54 -22.45 34.95
N ALA A 19 14.43 -23.20 36.05
CA ALA A 19 13.40 -22.96 37.06
C ALA A 19 13.57 -21.60 37.76
N ALA A 20 14.82 -21.24 38.10
CA ALA A 20 15.15 -19.95 38.72
C ALA A 20 14.97 -18.77 37.77
N GLU A 21 15.03 -19.02 36.46
CA GLU A 21 14.94 -18.02 35.40
C GLU A 21 13.57 -18.00 34.70
N SER A 22 12.51 -18.55 35.33
CA SER A 22 11.19 -18.64 34.67
C SER A 22 10.60 -17.28 34.30
N ASN A 23 10.93 -16.22 35.04
CA ASN A 23 10.46 -14.87 34.73
C ASN A 23 11.11 -14.29 33.47
N GLN A 24 12.39 -14.61 33.22
CA GLN A 24 13.08 -14.25 31.97
C GLN A 24 12.41 -14.96 30.78
N LEU A 25 12.09 -16.25 30.92
CA LEU A 25 11.36 -17.00 29.90
C LEU A 25 9.96 -16.43 29.64
N LYS A 26 9.21 -16.07 30.69
CA LYS A 26 7.88 -15.45 30.52
C LYS A 26 7.95 -14.13 29.76
N THR A 27 8.92 -13.27 30.08
CA THR A 27 9.18 -12.05 29.29
C THR A 27 9.54 -12.37 27.84
N ALA A 28 10.39 -13.38 27.61
CA ALA A 28 10.77 -13.77 26.25
C ALA A 28 9.57 -14.27 25.43
N ILE A 29 8.66 -15.02 26.05
CA ILE A 29 7.41 -15.48 25.44
C ILE A 29 6.51 -14.28 25.12
N ALA A 30 6.34 -13.33 26.05
CA ALA A 30 5.52 -12.14 25.83
C ALA A 30 6.03 -11.30 24.63
N ILE A 31 7.36 -11.15 24.49
CA ILE A 31 7.96 -10.49 23.33
C ILE A 31 7.64 -11.26 22.03
N SER A 32 7.76 -12.60 22.05
CA SER A 32 7.47 -13.43 20.88
C SER A 32 6.01 -13.36 20.45
N GLU A 33 5.08 -13.45 21.40
CA GLU A 33 3.63 -13.41 21.14
C GLU A 33 3.21 -12.07 20.54
N TYR A 34 3.80 -10.98 21.02
CA TYR A 34 3.62 -9.66 20.45
C TYR A 34 4.12 -9.60 18.98
N ILE A 35 5.36 -10.01 18.71
CA ILE A 35 5.93 -9.92 17.36
C ILE A 35 5.15 -10.76 16.34
N ASP A 36 4.57 -11.89 16.74
CA ASP A 36 3.81 -12.78 15.84
C ASP A 36 2.57 -12.11 15.23
N HIS A 37 2.04 -11.05 15.84
CA HIS A 37 0.77 -10.43 15.43
C HIS A 37 0.89 -8.95 15.06
N THR A 38 2.08 -8.37 15.17
CA THR A 38 2.29 -6.92 15.04
C THR A 38 3.08 -6.59 13.79
N SER A 39 2.72 -5.56 13.01
CA SER A 39 3.53 -5.14 11.84
C SER A 39 4.81 -4.41 12.25
N LEU A 40 5.75 -4.18 11.33
CA LEU A 40 6.96 -3.39 11.63
C LEU A 40 6.62 -1.95 12.06
N GLU A 41 5.63 -1.33 11.43
CA GLU A 41 5.21 0.03 11.76
C GLU A 41 4.49 0.10 13.11
N ASP A 42 3.71 -0.92 13.46
CA ASP A 42 3.11 -1.02 14.80
C ASP A 42 4.20 -1.20 15.86
N ILE A 43 5.24 -2.02 15.60
CA ILE A 43 6.40 -2.14 16.51
C ILE A 43 7.08 -0.78 16.74
N LYS A 44 7.18 0.04 15.69
CA LYS A 44 7.75 1.40 15.79
C LYS A 44 6.89 2.33 16.64
N ALA A 45 5.57 2.24 16.51
CA ALA A 45 4.62 3.05 17.25
C ALA A 45 4.51 2.64 18.73
N ASP A 46 4.53 1.34 19.00
CA ASP A 46 4.35 0.78 20.34
C ASP A 46 5.64 0.81 21.19
N LEU A 47 6.81 0.96 20.56
CA LEU A 47 8.13 1.05 21.21
C LEU A 47 8.83 2.38 20.86
N LEU A 48 8.21 3.50 21.21
CA LEU A 48 8.76 4.83 20.99
C LEU A 48 9.82 5.20 22.03
N ASP A 49 9.52 5.00 23.31
CA ASP A 49 10.32 5.44 24.45
C ASP A 49 10.10 4.58 25.70
N SER A 50 10.66 5.03 26.84
CA SER A 50 10.57 4.30 28.11
C SER A 50 9.17 4.33 28.74
N ASP A 51 8.31 5.23 28.30
CA ASP A 51 6.96 5.43 28.86
C ASP A 51 5.90 4.71 28.00
N SER A 52 6.34 4.05 26.91
CA SER A 52 5.47 3.32 25.99
C SER A 52 4.81 2.13 26.68
N PRO A 53 3.48 1.93 26.58
CA PRO A 53 2.76 0.88 27.30
C PRO A 53 3.31 -0.53 27.04
N GLN A 54 3.67 -0.83 25.79
CA GLN A 54 4.22 -2.12 25.40
C GLN A 54 5.61 -2.38 26.02
N PHE A 55 6.41 -1.32 26.17
CA PHE A 55 7.72 -1.41 26.80
C PHE A 55 7.61 -1.71 28.30
N GLU A 56 6.57 -1.21 28.96
CA GLU A 56 6.24 -1.53 30.36
C GLU A 56 5.60 -2.92 30.52
N GLU A 57 4.77 -3.37 29.58
CA GLU A 57 4.23 -4.74 29.60
C GLU A 57 5.36 -5.78 29.53
N PHE A 58 6.42 -5.52 28.74
CA PHE A 58 7.62 -6.37 28.73
C PHE A 58 8.38 -6.38 30.07
N ASN A 59 8.11 -5.43 30.95
CA ASN A 59 8.69 -5.35 32.29
C ASN A 59 7.78 -5.90 33.40
N LYS A 60 6.61 -6.47 33.07
CA LYS A 60 5.66 -7.08 34.03
C LYS A 60 6.27 -8.09 34.99
N HIS A 61 7.31 -8.81 34.56
CA HIS A 61 8.04 -9.77 35.39
C HIS A 61 9.35 -9.22 35.97
N SER A 62 9.60 -7.91 35.86
CA SER A 62 10.79 -7.20 36.34
C SER A 62 12.12 -7.76 35.83
N LYS A 63 12.08 -8.45 34.68
CA LYS A 63 13.24 -9.10 34.05
C LYS A 63 13.40 -8.70 32.59
N ARG A 64 12.92 -7.51 32.18
CA ARG A 64 12.94 -7.03 30.79
C ARG A 64 14.28 -7.26 30.10
N SER A 65 15.39 -6.73 30.62
CA SER A 65 16.71 -6.84 29.97
C SER A 65 17.16 -8.28 29.74
N MET A 66 17.07 -9.14 30.76
CA MET A 66 17.47 -10.55 30.64
C MET A 66 16.47 -11.34 29.79
N GLY A 67 15.17 -11.04 29.91
CA GLY A 67 14.13 -11.64 29.07
C GLY A 67 14.27 -11.28 27.59
N THR A 68 14.72 -10.05 27.28
CA THR A 68 15.04 -9.64 25.91
C THR A 68 16.24 -10.40 25.35
N LEU A 69 17.30 -10.62 26.14
CA LEU A 69 18.44 -11.46 25.73
C LEU A 69 18.02 -12.93 25.55
N ALA A 70 17.18 -13.46 26.44
CA ALA A 70 16.62 -14.80 26.29
C ALA A 70 15.78 -14.91 25.00
N PHE A 71 14.92 -13.92 24.72
CA PHE A 71 14.17 -13.86 23.46
C PHE A 71 15.09 -13.82 22.24
N ALA A 72 16.09 -12.93 22.24
CA ALA A 72 17.05 -12.82 21.15
C ALA A 72 17.70 -14.17 20.86
N ARG A 73 18.17 -14.86 21.90
CA ARG A 73 18.76 -16.19 21.79
C ARG A 73 17.77 -17.21 21.20
N LEU A 74 16.55 -17.26 21.72
CA LEU A 74 15.51 -18.21 21.28
C LEU A 74 15.10 -17.97 19.82
N ALA A 75 14.91 -16.72 19.41
CA ALA A 75 14.55 -16.36 18.04
C ALA A 75 15.68 -16.67 17.04
N ILE A 76 16.93 -16.38 17.40
CA ILE A 76 18.10 -16.71 16.56
C ILE A 76 18.31 -18.22 16.48
N PHE A 77 18.09 -18.95 17.57
CA PHE A 77 18.17 -20.40 17.55
C PHE A 77 17.05 -21.04 16.69
N ASP A 78 15.82 -20.52 16.79
CA ASP A 78 14.71 -20.94 15.92
C ASP A 78 15.01 -20.67 14.44
N TYR A 79 15.65 -19.54 14.13
CA TYR A 79 16.15 -19.25 12.80
C TYR A 79 17.21 -20.25 12.33
N LEU A 80 18.18 -20.57 13.20
CA LEU A 80 19.26 -21.52 12.92
C LEU A 80 18.76 -22.96 12.67
N GLU A 81 17.80 -23.45 13.46
CA GLU A 81 17.23 -24.80 13.28
C GLU A 81 16.55 -24.98 11.92
N ASN A 82 15.96 -23.91 11.39
CA ASN A 82 15.20 -23.91 10.16
C ASN A 82 16.05 -23.50 8.94
N LEU A 83 17.37 -23.34 9.09
CA LEU A 83 18.25 -22.77 8.07
C LEU A 83 18.66 -23.84 7.04
N SER A 84 18.42 -23.57 5.75
CA SER A 84 18.82 -24.47 4.66
C SER A 84 20.33 -24.37 4.38
N ALA A 85 21.13 -25.03 5.24
CA ALA A 85 22.49 -25.55 5.03
C ALA A 85 23.55 -24.72 4.24
N THR A 86 23.54 -23.38 4.26
CA THR A 86 24.72 -22.61 3.83
C THR A 86 25.74 -22.52 4.97
N ASN A 87 26.97 -23.01 4.75
CA ASN A 87 28.01 -23.07 5.79
C ASN A 87 28.38 -21.68 6.34
N GLU A 88 28.40 -20.66 5.49
CA GLU A 88 28.76 -19.28 5.87
C GLU A 88 27.72 -18.64 6.79
N GLU A 89 26.43 -18.72 6.44
CA GLU A 89 25.36 -18.12 7.25
C GLU A 89 25.23 -18.80 8.60
N ASN A 90 25.33 -20.14 8.62
CA ASN A 90 25.35 -20.90 9.86
C ASN A 90 26.48 -20.45 10.79
N GLN A 91 27.67 -20.17 10.27
CA GLN A 91 28.79 -19.70 11.08
C GLN A 91 28.50 -18.32 11.68
N VAL A 92 28.01 -17.37 10.89
CA VAL A 92 27.72 -16.01 11.38
C VAL A 92 26.60 -16.04 12.43
N ILE A 93 25.54 -16.82 12.22
CA ILE A 93 24.45 -16.97 13.19
C ILE A 93 24.92 -17.64 14.48
N ARG A 94 25.82 -18.62 14.41
CA ARG A 94 26.42 -19.22 15.62
C ARG A 94 27.27 -18.21 16.40
N MET A 95 27.99 -17.32 15.72
CA MET A 95 28.71 -16.22 16.39
C MET A 95 27.74 -15.29 17.11
N VAL A 96 26.63 -14.91 16.46
CA VAL A 96 25.56 -14.12 17.11
C VAL A 96 25.04 -14.84 18.35
N LEU A 97 24.71 -16.12 18.25
CA LEU A 97 24.18 -16.92 19.35
C LEU A 97 25.17 -16.98 20.53
N GLN A 98 26.45 -17.24 20.25
CA GLN A 98 27.51 -17.26 21.26
C GLN A 98 27.67 -15.92 21.97
N SER A 99 27.67 -14.80 21.23
CA SER A 99 27.76 -13.49 21.86
C SER A 99 26.55 -13.18 22.75
N ILE A 100 25.33 -13.61 22.36
CA ILE A 100 24.14 -13.47 23.20
C ILE A 100 24.24 -14.35 24.45
N GLU A 101 24.68 -15.60 24.32
CA GLU A 101 24.85 -16.53 25.44
C GLU A 101 25.88 -16.00 26.44
N SER A 102 27.02 -15.50 25.98
CA SER A 102 28.03 -14.84 26.84
C SER A 102 27.45 -13.64 27.59
N LEU A 103 26.67 -12.79 26.91
CA LEU A 103 26.03 -11.62 27.55
C LEU A 103 24.93 -12.02 28.54
N TYR A 104 24.29 -13.17 28.35
CA TYR A 104 23.25 -13.67 29.24
C TYR A 104 23.85 -14.36 30.48
N GLU A 105 24.91 -15.15 30.31
CA GLU A 105 25.49 -15.95 31.40
C GLU A 105 26.45 -15.14 32.28
N ASP A 106 27.25 -14.26 31.67
CA ASP A 106 28.20 -13.42 32.39
C ASP A 106 28.15 -11.97 31.88
N PRO A 107 27.11 -11.20 32.27
CA PRO A 107 26.89 -9.85 31.76
C PRO A 107 27.98 -8.85 32.18
N TYR A 108 28.85 -9.19 33.14
CA TYR A 108 29.88 -8.30 33.68
C TYR A 108 31.28 -8.59 33.17
N HIS A 109 31.51 -9.76 32.54
CA HIS A 109 32.81 -10.13 31.99
C HIS A 109 32.88 -9.90 30.48
N ASN A 110 33.95 -9.25 30.01
CA ASN A 110 34.20 -8.92 28.61
C ASN A 110 33.00 -8.29 27.87
N THR A 111 32.13 -7.59 28.60
CA THR A 111 30.85 -7.07 28.10
C THR A 111 31.03 -6.18 26.87
N LYS A 112 32.07 -5.33 26.86
CA LYS A 112 32.39 -4.47 25.71
C LYS A 112 32.65 -5.31 24.45
N GLU A 113 33.54 -6.28 24.57
CA GLU A 113 33.96 -7.12 23.45
C GLU A 113 32.79 -7.96 22.95
N ASN A 114 32.03 -8.57 23.87
CA ASN A 114 30.85 -9.36 23.54
C ASN A 114 29.78 -8.53 22.79
N ILE A 115 29.54 -7.29 23.21
CA ILE A 115 28.61 -6.38 22.52
C ILE A 115 29.14 -5.96 21.14
N GLU A 116 30.42 -5.63 21.02
CA GLU A 116 31.01 -5.23 19.74
C GLU A 116 31.00 -6.40 18.75
N GLN A 117 31.36 -7.61 19.20
CA GLN A 117 31.24 -8.84 18.41
C GLN A 117 29.80 -9.11 17.98
N LEU A 118 28.81 -8.93 18.87
CA LEU A 118 27.40 -9.12 18.54
C LEU A 118 26.95 -8.15 17.45
N ILE A 119 27.28 -6.86 17.57
CA ILE A 119 26.93 -5.83 16.59
C ILE A 119 27.57 -6.14 15.24
N ASP A 120 28.85 -6.52 15.22
CA ASP A 120 29.57 -6.78 13.98
C ASP A 120 29.10 -8.08 13.32
N ALA A 121 28.78 -9.12 14.09
CA ALA A 121 28.17 -10.36 13.59
C ALA A 121 26.80 -10.10 12.99
N PHE A 122 25.95 -9.28 13.62
CA PHE A 122 24.65 -8.89 13.03
C PHE A 122 24.80 -8.07 11.75
N LYS A 123 25.70 -7.09 11.73
CA LYS A 123 25.98 -6.31 10.51
C LYS A 123 26.44 -7.21 9.37
N ARG A 124 27.32 -8.16 9.69
CA ARG A 124 27.81 -9.15 8.72
C ARG A 124 26.67 -9.99 8.18
N TRP A 125 25.81 -10.53 9.05
CA TRP A 125 24.64 -11.31 8.65
C TRP A 125 23.69 -10.51 7.74
N LEU A 126 23.34 -9.29 8.13
CA LEU A 126 22.48 -8.39 7.34
C LEU A 126 23.06 -8.06 5.96
N LYS A 127 24.39 -7.94 5.86
CA LYS A 127 25.07 -7.57 4.61
C LYS A 127 25.35 -8.76 3.69
N GLU A 128 25.76 -9.89 4.24
CA GLU A 128 26.35 -10.99 3.48
C GLU A 128 25.39 -12.18 3.29
N CYS A 129 24.39 -12.34 4.16
CA CYS A 129 23.56 -13.55 4.24
C CYS A 129 22.09 -13.32 3.85
N VAL A 130 21.47 -12.22 4.29
CA VAL A 130 20.04 -11.93 4.09
C VAL A 130 19.60 -12.05 2.63
N ASP A 131 20.38 -11.51 1.70
CA ASP A 131 20.04 -11.51 0.28
C ASP A 131 20.24 -12.88 -0.39
N LYS A 132 21.14 -13.71 0.14
CA LYS A 132 21.47 -15.03 -0.43
C LYS A 132 20.51 -16.13 0.03
N ASN A 133 19.85 -15.96 1.18
CA ASN A 133 18.99 -17.01 1.72
C ASN A 133 17.71 -17.18 0.88
N PRO A 134 17.38 -18.42 0.46
CA PRO A 134 16.22 -18.69 -0.39
C PRO A 134 14.89 -18.55 0.37
N ASN A 135 14.85 -18.69 1.69
CA ASN A 135 13.64 -18.57 2.49
C ASN A 135 13.43 -17.14 3.01
N LYS A 136 13.03 -16.24 2.10
CA LYS A 136 12.83 -14.81 2.40
C LYS A 136 11.85 -14.54 3.54
N THR A 137 10.80 -15.37 3.67
CA THR A 137 9.83 -15.24 4.76
C THR A 137 10.48 -15.47 6.12
N GLN A 138 11.28 -16.54 6.25
CA GLN A 138 11.97 -16.85 7.49
C GLN A 138 13.02 -15.79 7.86
N VAL A 139 13.78 -15.30 6.88
CA VAL A 139 14.76 -14.21 7.08
C VAL A 139 14.06 -12.94 7.56
N LYS A 140 12.91 -12.61 6.98
CA LYS A 140 12.10 -11.45 7.38
C LYS A 140 11.67 -11.54 8.84
N GLU A 141 11.15 -12.69 9.28
CA GLU A 141 10.74 -12.89 10.68
C GLU A 141 11.93 -12.82 11.66
N ALA A 142 13.11 -13.31 11.25
CA ALA A 142 14.34 -13.16 12.03
C ALA A 142 14.79 -11.69 12.14
N CYS A 143 14.79 -10.95 11.02
CA CYS A 143 15.07 -9.51 11.02
C CYS A 143 14.11 -8.73 11.90
N LYS A 144 12.81 -9.04 11.87
CA LYS A 144 11.78 -8.41 12.71
C LYS A 144 12.00 -8.69 14.20
N SER A 145 12.42 -9.92 14.53
CA SER A 145 12.79 -10.30 15.90
C SER A 145 14.00 -9.50 16.39
N ILE A 146 15.05 -9.40 15.57
CA ILE A 146 16.25 -8.61 15.86
C ILE A 146 15.92 -7.13 16.00
N TYR A 147 15.11 -6.58 15.10
CA TYR A 147 14.65 -5.20 15.15
C TYR A 147 14.00 -4.87 16.51
N THR A 148 13.09 -5.73 16.96
CA THR A 148 12.40 -5.55 18.24
C THR A 148 13.37 -5.58 19.43
N VAL A 149 14.32 -6.52 19.42
CA VAL A 149 15.40 -6.58 20.44
C VAL A 149 16.21 -5.30 20.45
N LEU A 150 16.65 -4.82 19.28
CA LEU A 150 17.43 -3.59 19.15
C LEU A 150 16.65 -2.37 19.62
N LYS A 151 15.35 -2.29 19.34
CA LYS A 151 14.46 -1.22 19.85
C LYS A 151 14.36 -1.23 21.37
N ILE A 152 14.19 -2.40 21.99
CA ILE A 152 14.18 -2.51 23.46
C ILE A 152 15.53 -2.08 24.04
N ILE A 153 16.65 -2.45 23.40
CA ILE A 153 18.00 -2.03 23.79
C ILE A 153 18.17 -0.51 23.66
N ASP A 154 17.74 0.07 22.54
CA ASP A 154 17.81 1.52 22.27
C ASP A 154 17.08 2.34 23.33
N ILE A 155 15.84 1.96 23.67
CA ILE A 155 15.07 2.60 24.74
C ILE A 155 15.78 2.43 26.08
N THR A 156 16.25 1.21 26.37
CA THR A 156 16.97 0.93 27.62
C THR A 156 18.23 1.80 27.74
N MET A 157 19.05 1.90 26.69
CA MET A 157 20.26 2.72 26.64
C MET A 157 19.98 4.23 26.73
N GLY A 158 18.87 4.67 26.13
CA GLY A 158 18.36 6.03 26.26
C GLY A 158 18.00 6.38 27.70
N SER A 159 17.38 5.44 28.42
CA SER A 159 16.92 5.62 29.81
C SER A 159 18.03 5.55 30.87
N ILE A 160 19.24 5.10 30.53
CA ILE A 160 20.34 4.96 31.49
C ILE A 160 20.70 6.33 32.10
N PRO A 161 20.66 6.48 33.45
CA PRO A 161 21.10 7.68 34.12
C PRO A 161 22.55 8.06 33.80
N ARG A 162 22.85 9.37 33.67
CA ARG A 162 24.18 9.84 33.26
C ARG A 162 25.33 9.41 34.14
N TRP A 163 25.10 9.31 35.44
CA TRP A 163 26.13 8.89 36.38
C TRP A 163 26.56 7.43 36.09
N ILE A 164 25.63 6.57 35.65
CA ILE A 164 25.93 5.20 35.19
C ILE A 164 26.70 5.24 33.88
N LYS A 165 26.30 6.10 32.92
CA LYS A 165 27.05 6.29 31.66
C LYS A 165 28.49 6.78 31.91
N LEU A 166 28.68 7.65 32.91
CA LEU A 166 29.99 8.18 33.32
C LEU A 166 30.84 7.10 34.01
N ALA A 167 30.24 6.32 34.92
CA ALA A 167 30.90 5.17 35.55
C ALA A 167 31.30 4.11 34.52
N ALA A 168 30.44 3.77 33.56
CA ALA A 168 30.75 2.85 32.48
C ALA A 168 31.94 3.34 31.63
N ARG A 169 32.05 4.66 31.42
CA ARG A 169 33.19 5.27 30.70
C ARG A 169 34.51 5.05 31.44
N THR A 170 34.52 5.08 32.78
CA THR A 170 35.72 4.77 33.57
C THR A 170 36.12 3.29 33.47
N ALA A 171 35.18 2.39 33.16
CA ALA A 171 35.42 1.00 32.84
C ALA A 171 35.70 0.74 31.34
N GLY A 172 35.94 1.78 30.54
CA GLY A 172 36.27 1.68 29.12
C GLY A 172 35.07 1.48 28.17
N ILE A 173 33.83 1.58 28.67
CA ILE A 173 32.60 1.43 27.88
C ILE A 173 31.99 2.81 27.59
N ASN A 174 32.04 3.24 26.33
CA ASN A 174 31.37 4.46 25.89
C ASN A 174 29.92 4.14 25.48
N VAL A 175 28.99 4.23 26.44
CA VAL A 175 27.57 3.94 26.24
C VAL A 175 26.95 4.77 25.11
N ASN A 176 27.34 6.04 24.96
CA ASN A 176 26.79 6.90 23.89
C ASN A 176 27.28 6.46 22.50
N ALA A 177 28.56 6.11 22.37
CA ALA A 177 29.08 5.59 21.09
C ALA A 177 28.44 4.25 20.73
N LEU A 178 28.19 3.40 21.73
CA LEU A 178 27.48 2.14 21.53
C LEU A 178 26.01 2.36 21.14
N HIS A 179 25.34 3.34 21.77
CA HIS A 179 23.96 3.70 21.47
C HIS A 179 23.81 4.13 20.00
N GLU A 180 24.74 4.94 19.49
CA GLU A 180 24.76 5.32 18.07
C GLU A 180 25.02 4.13 17.13
N LYS A 181 25.87 3.17 17.52
CA LYS A 181 26.04 1.92 16.76
C LYS A 181 24.74 1.11 16.70
N VAL A 182 23.98 1.05 17.80
CA VAL A 182 22.67 0.37 17.86
C VAL A 182 21.64 1.07 16.98
N LYS A 183 21.52 2.41 17.05
CA LYS A 183 20.61 3.18 16.19
C LYS A 183 20.88 2.95 14.69
N LYS A 184 22.16 2.95 14.30
CA LYS A 184 22.55 2.64 12.92
C LYS A 184 22.17 1.20 12.52
N LEU A 185 22.28 0.25 13.44
CA LEU A 185 21.87 -1.13 13.18
C LEU A 185 20.35 -1.27 13.07
N ILE A 186 19.58 -0.53 13.86
CA ILE A 186 18.11 -0.45 13.77
C ILE A 186 17.71 0.03 12.38
N SER A 187 18.28 1.15 11.91
CA SER A 187 17.93 1.71 10.60
C SER A 187 18.28 0.74 9.45
N THR A 188 19.47 0.11 9.49
CA THR A 188 19.84 -0.90 8.50
C THR A 188 18.92 -2.13 8.55
N THR A 189 18.48 -2.56 9.74
CA THR A 189 17.56 -3.69 9.88
C THR A 189 16.18 -3.34 9.31
N GLU A 190 15.68 -2.12 9.56
CA GLU A 190 14.41 -1.63 9.01
C GLU A 190 14.41 -1.62 7.48
N GLU A 191 15.45 -1.07 6.86
CA GLU A 191 15.61 -1.06 5.40
C GLU A 191 15.59 -2.49 4.83
N ARG A 192 16.24 -3.44 5.51
CA ARG A 192 16.26 -4.84 5.09
C ARG A 192 14.91 -5.54 5.25
N ILE A 193 14.14 -5.25 6.30
CA ILE A 193 12.79 -5.80 6.45
C ILE A 193 11.89 -5.34 5.30
N LYS A 194 11.91 -4.03 4.96
CA LYS A 194 11.12 -3.47 3.85
C LYS A 194 11.45 -4.14 2.51
N LEU A 195 12.74 -4.33 2.23
CA LEU A 195 13.18 -5.04 1.02
C LEU A 195 12.69 -6.49 0.99
N LEU A 196 12.77 -7.20 2.13
CA LEU A 196 12.30 -8.59 2.23
C LEU A 196 10.78 -8.70 2.12
N GLU A 197 10.02 -7.77 2.70
CA GLU A 197 8.56 -7.69 2.55
C GLU A 197 8.17 -7.57 1.09
N ARG A 198 8.84 -6.68 0.35
CA ARG A 198 8.68 -6.56 -1.10
C ARG A 198 8.98 -7.88 -1.83
N GLN A 199 10.10 -8.52 -1.54
CA GLN A 199 10.48 -9.79 -2.19
C GLN A 199 9.51 -10.94 -1.89
N VAL A 200 9.03 -11.03 -0.64
CA VAL A 200 8.04 -12.04 -0.23
C VAL A 200 6.70 -11.78 -0.92
N ALA A 201 6.25 -10.51 -0.99
CA ALA A 201 5.03 -10.15 -1.71
C ALA A 201 5.12 -10.55 -3.20
N LEU A 202 6.22 -10.22 -3.87
CA LEU A 202 6.48 -10.61 -5.26
C LEU A 202 6.46 -12.14 -5.46
N ARG A 203 7.04 -12.91 -4.53
CA ARG A 203 7.11 -14.37 -4.64
C ARG A 203 5.78 -15.07 -4.37
N ASN A 204 5.01 -14.62 -3.38
CA ASN A 204 3.69 -15.20 -3.10
C ASN A 204 2.73 -15.01 -4.28
N LEU A 205 3.00 -14.01 -5.12
CA LEU A 205 2.24 -13.71 -6.31
C LEU A 205 2.67 -14.55 -7.53
N SER A 206 3.97 -14.78 -7.71
CA SER A 206 4.47 -15.62 -8.81
C SER A 206 4.10 -17.11 -8.65
N ALA A 207 3.85 -17.58 -7.43
CA ALA A 207 3.44 -18.96 -7.16
C ALA A 207 2.01 -19.30 -7.66
N ASN A 208 1.21 -18.31 -8.04
CA ASN A 208 -0.19 -18.49 -8.44
C ASN A 208 -0.47 -18.31 -9.95
N THR A 209 0.55 -18.15 -10.81
CA THR A 209 0.36 -17.96 -12.27
C THR A 209 1.49 -18.55 -13.10
N ASP A 210 1.13 -19.29 -14.17
CA ASP A 210 2.04 -19.86 -15.16
C ASP A 210 2.94 -18.80 -15.82
N SER A 211 4.25 -19.12 -15.87
CA SER A 211 5.41 -18.60 -16.66
C SER A 211 5.54 -17.13 -17.09
N SER A 212 4.56 -16.25 -16.87
CA SER A 212 4.61 -14.81 -17.13
C SER A 212 4.44 -14.04 -15.81
N SER A 213 5.33 -14.29 -14.85
CA SER A 213 5.27 -13.66 -13.53
C SER A 213 5.43 -12.14 -13.67
N PRO A 214 4.56 -11.32 -13.07
CA PRO A 214 4.71 -9.86 -13.07
C PRO A 214 6.02 -9.45 -12.39
N GLN A 215 6.89 -8.76 -13.13
CA GLN A 215 8.23 -8.33 -12.67
C GLN A 215 8.26 -6.87 -12.22
N SER A 216 7.24 -6.09 -12.59
CA SER A 216 7.13 -4.67 -12.30
C SER A 216 5.76 -4.30 -11.73
N LEU A 217 5.67 -3.15 -11.04
CA LEU A 217 4.39 -2.57 -10.60
C LEU A 217 3.36 -2.44 -11.74
N ILE A 218 3.80 -2.13 -12.97
CA ILE A 218 2.92 -2.01 -14.14
C ILE A 218 2.29 -3.38 -14.49
N ASP A 219 3.07 -4.46 -14.43
CA ASP A 219 2.58 -5.81 -14.71
C ASP A 219 1.51 -6.22 -13.69
N TYR A 220 1.67 -5.83 -12.42
CA TYR A 220 0.65 -6.06 -11.39
C TYR A 220 -0.63 -5.27 -11.65
N ILE A 221 -0.50 -4.01 -12.03
CA ILE A 221 -1.66 -3.19 -12.39
C ILE A 221 -2.40 -3.82 -13.58
N ALA A 222 -1.67 -4.28 -14.60
CA ALA A 222 -2.24 -4.99 -15.73
C ALA A 222 -2.91 -6.33 -15.35
N LEU A 223 -2.37 -7.04 -14.34
CA LEU A 223 -2.99 -8.26 -13.81
C LEU A 223 -4.34 -7.96 -13.14
N ILE A 224 -4.44 -6.88 -12.36
CA ILE A 224 -5.72 -6.44 -11.77
C ILE A 224 -6.70 -6.07 -12.87
N ASP A 225 -6.26 -5.30 -13.87
CA ASP A 225 -7.10 -4.94 -15.03
C ASP A 225 -7.65 -6.20 -15.71
N TRP A 226 -6.83 -7.24 -15.86
CA TRP A 226 -7.27 -8.55 -16.38
C TRP A 226 -8.28 -9.24 -15.46
N LYS A 227 -8.08 -9.23 -14.13
CA LYS A 227 -9.04 -9.80 -13.16
C LYS A 227 -10.40 -9.11 -13.24
N ILE A 228 -10.43 -7.78 -13.40
CA ILE A 228 -11.68 -7.00 -13.58
C ILE A 228 -12.45 -7.51 -14.81
N VAL A 229 -11.76 -7.66 -15.94
CA VAL A 229 -12.40 -8.12 -17.18
C VAL A 229 -12.85 -9.58 -17.10
N ASN A 230 -12.15 -10.45 -16.36
CA ASN A 230 -12.48 -11.88 -16.29
C ASN A 230 -13.50 -12.23 -15.19
N ASN A 231 -14.01 -11.27 -14.45
CA ASN A 231 -15.02 -11.53 -13.44
C ASN A 231 -16.40 -11.79 -14.07
N LEU A 232 -16.67 -13.06 -14.43
CA LEU A 232 -17.91 -13.49 -15.08
C LEU A 232 -19.18 -13.27 -14.23
N ALA A 233 -19.05 -12.96 -12.94
CA ALA A 233 -20.19 -12.63 -12.09
C ALA A 233 -20.80 -11.25 -12.41
N ILE A 234 -20.04 -10.39 -13.10
CA ILE A 234 -20.45 -9.01 -13.44
C ILE A 234 -20.71 -8.92 -14.94
N PRO A 235 -21.76 -8.19 -15.40
CA PRO A 235 -21.97 -7.91 -16.82
C PRO A 235 -20.73 -7.31 -17.50
N LEU A 236 -20.47 -7.67 -18.77
CA LEU A 236 -19.26 -7.19 -19.47
C LEU A 236 -19.23 -5.66 -19.61
N SER A 237 -20.40 -5.03 -19.84
CA SER A 237 -20.54 -3.58 -19.87
C SER A 237 -20.04 -2.90 -18.59
N GLU A 238 -20.44 -3.42 -17.42
CA GLU A 238 -20.02 -2.90 -16.11
C GLU A 238 -18.53 -3.14 -15.85
N ARG A 239 -17.98 -4.29 -16.28
CA ARG A 239 -16.54 -4.58 -16.17
C ARG A 239 -15.68 -3.61 -16.98
N ILE A 240 -16.10 -3.29 -18.20
CA ILE A 240 -15.38 -2.36 -19.08
C ILE A 240 -15.48 -0.93 -18.55
N GLU A 241 -16.63 -0.53 -18.02
CA GLU A 241 -16.80 0.76 -17.34
C GLU A 241 -15.87 0.88 -16.12
N ALA A 242 -15.79 -0.17 -15.29
CA ALA A 242 -14.87 -0.22 -14.17
C ALA A 242 -13.40 -0.11 -14.61
N LEU A 243 -13.02 -0.78 -15.71
CA LEU A 243 -11.69 -0.68 -16.28
C LEU A 243 -11.39 0.71 -16.88
N LEU A 244 -12.38 1.36 -17.50
CA LEU A 244 -12.29 2.74 -17.99
C LEU A 244 -12.02 3.72 -16.85
N GLN A 245 -12.85 3.68 -15.80
CA GLN A 245 -12.69 4.52 -14.62
C GLN A 245 -11.32 4.32 -13.96
N ARG A 246 -10.89 3.06 -13.83
CA ARG A 246 -9.57 2.72 -13.31
C ARG A 246 -8.44 3.25 -14.19
N THR A 247 -8.53 3.07 -15.51
CA THR A 247 -7.53 3.59 -16.47
C THR A 247 -7.44 5.12 -16.40
N GLN A 248 -8.57 5.80 -16.15
CA GLN A 248 -8.60 7.24 -15.95
C GLN A 248 -7.94 7.69 -14.64
N SER A 249 -8.19 6.99 -13.53
CA SER A 249 -7.77 7.43 -12.20
C SER A 249 -6.38 6.95 -11.80
N ILE A 250 -5.94 5.78 -12.26
CA ILE A 250 -4.74 5.12 -11.72
C ILE A 250 -3.44 5.92 -11.88
N PRO A 251 -3.17 6.65 -12.98
CA PRO A 251 -1.94 7.43 -13.08
C PRO A 251 -1.91 8.55 -12.05
N SER A 252 -3.03 9.25 -11.88
CA SER A 252 -3.19 10.30 -10.86
C SER A 252 -3.12 9.70 -9.46
N ASP A 253 -3.77 8.56 -9.22
CA ASP A 253 -3.73 7.87 -7.92
C ASP A 253 -2.29 7.50 -7.52
N LEU A 254 -1.46 7.05 -8.47
CA LEU A 254 -0.03 6.76 -8.24
C LEU A 254 0.80 8.03 -8.00
N MET A 255 0.54 9.11 -8.73
CA MET A 255 1.21 10.41 -8.49
C MET A 255 0.92 10.93 -7.08
N PHE A 256 -0.34 10.91 -6.64
CA PHE A 256 -0.69 11.33 -5.28
C PHE A 256 -0.06 10.44 -4.21
N LEU A 257 0.07 9.14 -4.49
CA LEU A 257 0.75 8.22 -3.58
C LEU A 257 2.25 8.55 -3.48
N GLN A 258 2.90 8.87 -4.60
CA GLN A 258 4.29 9.32 -4.64
C GLN A 258 4.49 10.61 -3.82
N GLU A 259 3.65 11.63 -4.04
CA GLU A 259 3.69 12.88 -3.27
C GLU A 259 3.53 12.66 -1.77
N ALA A 260 2.65 11.71 -1.38
CA ALA A 260 2.46 11.36 0.02
C ALA A 260 3.69 10.67 0.62
N PHE A 261 4.38 9.80 -0.13
CA PHE A 261 5.64 9.20 0.32
C PHE A 261 6.75 10.24 0.47
N ASP A 262 6.90 11.17 -0.48
CA ASP A 262 7.87 12.27 -0.39
C ASP A 262 7.63 13.12 0.87
N LEU A 263 6.36 13.43 1.14
CA LEU A 263 5.96 14.16 2.34
C LEU A 263 6.25 13.37 3.62
N GLU A 264 6.00 12.06 3.64
CA GLU A 264 6.29 11.19 4.79
C GLU A 264 7.79 11.18 5.12
N GLN A 265 8.64 11.04 4.10
CA GLN A 265 10.10 11.08 4.27
C GLN A 265 10.57 12.44 4.79
N LEU A 266 10.03 13.54 4.26
CA LEU A 266 10.36 14.89 4.70
C LEU A 266 9.97 15.11 6.18
N LEU A 267 8.74 14.77 6.55
CA LEU A 267 8.24 14.91 7.91
C LEU A 267 9.01 14.03 8.90
N SER A 268 9.36 12.80 8.51
CA SER A 268 10.16 11.87 9.32
C SER A 268 11.56 12.43 9.60
N LYS A 269 12.21 13.00 8.58
CA LYS A 269 13.50 13.68 8.73
C LYS A 269 13.41 14.89 9.66
N GLN A 270 12.38 15.73 9.49
CA GLN A 270 12.12 16.88 10.36
C GLN A 270 11.93 16.47 11.82
N LYS A 271 11.12 15.43 12.06
CA LYS A 271 10.90 14.86 13.39
C LYS A 271 12.21 14.37 14.01
N THR A 272 12.99 13.59 13.26
CA THR A 272 14.30 13.07 13.71
C THR A 272 15.26 14.19 14.09
N ASN A 273 15.30 15.28 13.32
CA ASN A 273 16.14 16.44 13.61
C ASN A 273 15.70 17.16 14.90
N ALA A 274 14.39 17.32 15.10
CA ALA A 274 13.84 17.91 16.32
C ALA A 274 14.07 17.04 17.57
N GLU A 275 13.93 15.72 17.47
CA GLU A 275 14.26 14.77 18.55
C GLU A 275 15.75 14.84 18.92
N ALA A 276 16.63 14.89 17.92
CA ALA A 276 18.07 15.05 18.14
C ALA A 276 18.40 16.40 18.81
N LEU A 277 17.70 17.47 18.45
CA LEU A 277 17.86 18.79 19.07
C LEU A 277 17.37 18.80 20.52
N LEU A 278 16.22 18.17 20.80
CA LEU A 278 15.67 18.02 22.15
C LEU A 278 16.63 17.22 23.05
N LEU A 279 17.15 16.11 22.53
CA LEU A 279 18.13 15.30 23.24
C LEU A 279 19.39 16.12 23.52
N ALA A 280 19.93 16.83 22.53
CA ALA A 280 21.09 17.69 22.70
C ALA A 280 20.85 18.81 23.75
N LEU A 281 19.65 19.39 23.80
CA LEU A 281 19.29 20.42 24.77
C LEU A 281 19.21 19.87 26.19
N LYS A 282 18.56 18.71 26.37
CA LYS A 282 18.54 17.97 27.64
C LYS A 282 19.96 17.56 28.06
N GLU A 283 20.78 17.11 27.10
CA GLU A 283 22.21 16.85 27.25
C GLU A 283 22.97 18.06 27.78
N ASN A 284 22.81 19.21 27.15
CA ASN A 284 23.45 20.45 27.58
C ASN A 284 23.01 20.90 28.99
N ASN A 285 21.71 20.84 29.30
CA ASN A 285 21.16 21.35 30.57
C ASN A 285 21.59 20.58 31.82
N GLN A 286 21.93 19.31 31.66
CA GLN A 286 22.36 18.43 32.76
C GLN A 286 23.90 18.34 32.86
N GLN A 287 24.68 19.16 32.12
CA GLN A 287 26.15 19.22 32.27
C GLN A 287 26.56 20.07 33.48
N VAL A 288 27.43 19.52 34.34
CA VAL A 288 27.98 20.22 35.52
C VAL A 288 29.13 21.18 35.14
N THR A 289 29.87 20.85 34.09
CA THR A 289 30.97 21.66 33.53
C THR A 289 30.90 21.64 32.01
N GLY A 290 31.17 22.78 31.35
CA GLY A 290 31.10 22.89 29.88
C GLY A 290 29.69 23.08 29.31
N ARG A 291 28.70 23.37 30.17
CA ARG A 291 27.33 23.73 29.76
C ARG A 291 27.38 24.95 28.84
N LEU A 292 26.83 24.80 27.64
CA LEU A 292 26.72 25.88 26.67
C LEU A 292 25.57 26.82 27.05
N TYR A 293 25.79 28.13 26.95
CA TYR A 293 24.71 29.11 26.94
C TYR A 293 23.87 28.96 25.66
N ILE A 294 22.65 29.49 25.65
CA ILE A 294 21.66 29.23 24.59
C ILE A 294 22.18 29.64 23.21
N LEU A 295 22.91 30.75 23.08
CA LEU A 295 23.48 31.19 21.80
C LEU A 295 24.59 30.23 21.30
N ASP A 296 25.47 29.76 22.21
CA ASP A 296 26.51 28.79 21.86
C ASP A 296 25.91 27.42 21.52
N PHE A 297 24.85 27.03 22.24
CA PHE A 297 24.08 25.82 21.97
C PHE A 297 23.42 25.86 20.60
N ILE A 298 22.78 26.98 20.25
CA ILE A 298 22.18 27.21 18.93
C ILE A 298 23.26 27.19 17.86
N THR A 299 24.38 27.88 18.06
CA THR A 299 25.49 27.90 17.11
C THR A 299 26.02 26.50 16.82
N LYS A 300 26.17 25.65 17.86
CA LYS A 300 26.58 24.25 17.71
C LYS A 300 25.55 23.38 16.97
N ASN A 301 24.26 23.71 17.06
CA ASN A 301 23.16 22.94 16.48
C ASN A 301 22.42 23.69 15.36
N ARG A 302 23.09 24.68 14.73
CA ARG A 302 22.46 25.72 13.92
C ARG A 302 21.51 25.19 12.86
N LYS A 303 21.93 24.20 12.06
CA LYS A 303 21.08 23.61 11.01
C LYS A 303 19.75 23.07 11.54
N LYS A 304 19.76 22.37 12.69
CA LYS A 304 18.55 21.78 13.28
C LYS A 304 17.67 22.85 13.92
N PHE A 305 18.28 23.86 14.52
CA PHE A 305 17.57 25.00 15.10
C PHE A 305 16.90 25.86 14.01
N ASP A 306 17.64 26.20 12.95
CA ASP A 306 17.11 26.98 11.82
C ASP A 306 15.92 26.24 11.18
N GLU A 307 16.05 24.93 10.94
CA GLU A 307 14.96 24.09 10.41
C GLU A 307 13.72 24.09 11.32
N LEU A 308 13.90 23.97 12.64
CA LEU A 308 12.82 24.04 13.64
C LEU A 308 12.13 25.41 13.59
N ILE A 309 12.89 26.51 13.64
CA ILE A 309 12.31 27.86 13.70
C ILE A 309 11.62 28.22 12.40
N THR A 310 12.15 27.81 11.24
CA THR A 310 11.49 28.07 9.95
C THR A 310 10.23 27.23 9.77
N SER A 311 10.22 25.98 10.25
CA SER A 311 9.12 25.03 10.00
C SER A 311 8.05 25.00 11.10
N SER A 312 8.29 25.65 12.24
CA SER A 312 7.33 25.74 13.35
C SER A 312 6.34 26.88 13.17
N ASP A 313 5.12 26.67 13.63
CA ASP A 313 4.09 27.70 13.66
C ASP A 313 4.48 28.87 14.57
N ASP A 314 3.85 30.02 14.37
CA ASP A 314 4.05 31.21 15.20
C ASP A 314 3.34 31.10 16.57
N THR A 315 3.81 30.13 17.37
CA THR A 315 3.30 29.89 18.73
C THR A 315 3.77 30.98 19.69
N LYS A 316 3.06 31.14 20.81
CA LYS A 316 3.47 32.04 21.90
C LYS A 316 4.88 31.72 22.38
N ASP A 317 5.20 30.45 22.59
CA ASP A 317 6.54 30.01 23.04
C ASP A 317 7.64 30.35 22.03
N LYS A 318 7.34 30.28 20.73
CA LYS A 318 8.28 30.67 19.67
C LYS A 318 8.56 32.16 19.68
N ARG A 319 7.51 33.00 19.79
CA ARG A 319 7.67 34.46 19.89
C ARG A 319 8.49 34.85 21.12
N GLU A 320 8.13 34.30 22.27
CA GLU A 320 8.87 34.55 23.51
C GLU A 320 10.30 34.02 23.48
N LEU A 321 10.57 32.92 22.76
CA LEU A 321 11.93 32.43 22.52
C LEU A 321 12.72 33.45 21.69
N LEU A 322 12.17 33.92 20.58
CA LEU A 322 12.85 34.86 19.68
C LEU A 322 13.11 36.21 20.36
N GLU A 323 12.15 36.74 21.11
CA GLU A 323 12.31 37.95 21.93
C GLU A 323 13.44 37.78 22.95
N LYS A 324 13.49 36.65 23.66
CA LYS A 324 14.57 36.36 24.61
C LYS A 324 15.92 36.19 23.91
N LEU A 325 15.98 35.55 22.74
CA LEU A 325 17.22 35.41 21.98
C LEU A 325 17.75 36.76 21.50
N GLU A 326 16.87 37.65 21.06
CA GLU A 326 17.19 39.02 20.67
C GLU A 326 17.69 39.83 21.88
N GLU A 327 17.04 39.70 23.04
CA GLU A 327 17.47 40.36 24.28
C GLU A 327 18.84 39.85 24.78
N ILE A 328 19.16 38.57 24.57
CA ILE A 328 20.48 38.00 24.90
C ILE A 328 21.55 38.48 23.91
N ALA A 329 21.21 38.57 22.62
CA ALA A 329 22.13 39.05 21.58
C ALA A 329 22.38 40.56 21.65
N HIS A 330 21.37 41.34 22.05
CA HIS A 330 21.36 42.80 22.11
C HIS A 330 20.73 43.28 23.43
N PRO A 331 21.49 43.33 24.54
CA PRO A 331 20.96 43.78 25.83
C PRO A 331 20.43 45.21 25.74
N SER A 332 19.17 45.43 26.07
CA SER A 332 18.53 46.75 26.02
C SER A 332 19.16 47.75 27.00
N LEU A 333 19.04 49.05 26.71
CA LEU A 333 19.58 50.16 27.52
C LEU A 333 19.08 50.14 28.98
N TYR A 334 17.89 49.58 29.24
CA TYR A 334 17.31 49.45 30.59
C TYR A 334 18.13 48.51 31.48
N ARG A 335 18.85 47.53 30.90
CA ARG A 335 19.72 46.62 31.64
C ARG A 335 21.10 47.20 31.95
N LYS A 336 21.59 48.19 31.16
CA LYS A 336 22.84 48.93 31.51
C LYS A 336 22.72 49.70 32.81
N ALA A 337 21.51 50.10 33.20
CA ALA A 337 21.25 50.84 34.43
C ALA A 337 21.08 49.93 35.67
N VAL A 338 20.71 48.65 35.48
CA VAL A 338 20.52 47.69 36.58
C VAL A 338 21.73 46.75 36.73
N SER A 339 22.52 46.55 35.66
CA SER A 339 23.79 45.81 35.72
C SER A 339 24.94 46.61 36.35
N SER A 340 24.81 47.93 36.50
CA SER A 340 25.83 48.79 37.12
C SER A 340 25.99 48.56 38.64
N ILE A 341 25.08 47.81 39.28
CA ILE A 341 25.21 47.39 40.69
C ILE A 341 25.73 45.93 40.81
N GLN A 342 25.74 45.15 39.73
CA GLN A 342 26.26 43.76 39.73
C GLN A 342 27.62 43.59 39.01
N TYR A 343 28.17 44.63 38.37
CA TYR A 343 29.43 44.54 37.63
C TYR A 343 30.70 44.98 38.39
N THR A 344 30.58 45.42 39.64
CA THR A 344 31.76 45.82 40.47
C THR A 344 32.21 44.76 41.47
N SER A 345 31.72 43.52 41.40
CA SER A 345 32.12 42.45 42.32
C SER A 345 32.65 41.17 41.66
N SER A 346 33.03 41.19 40.37
CA SER A 346 33.52 40.00 39.66
C SER A 346 35.02 40.00 39.32
N THR A 347 35.86 40.68 40.12
CA THR A 347 37.34 40.51 40.07
C THR A 347 37.97 40.11 41.40
N MET A 348 37.19 39.81 42.45
CA MET A 348 37.76 39.40 43.76
C MET A 348 37.12 38.17 44.43
N MET A 349 36.38 37.32 43.70
CA MET A 349 36.00 35.98 44.18
C MET A 349 36.38 34.88 43.18
N PHE A 350 37.68 34.74 42.91
CA PHE A 350 38.24 33.43 42.59
C PHE A 350 38.44 32.67 43.92
N LEU A 351 37.36 32.08 44.44
CA LEU A 351 37.52 30.90 45.28
C LEU A 351 37.58 29.69 44.34
N PRO A 352 38.61 28.85 44.41
CA PRO A 352 38.68 27.69 43.55
C PRO A 352 37.53 26.74 43.89
N THR A 353 36.71 26.44 42.88
CA THR A 353 35.56 25.51 42.88
C THR A 353 35.90 24.10 43.39
N SER A 354 37.19 23.80 43.63
CA SER A 354 37.66 22.58 44.28
C SER A 354 37.40 22.54 45.79
N LEU A 355 37.36 23.67 46.50
CA LEU A 355 37.15 23.69 47.96
C LEU A 355 35.67 23.53 48.38
N LEU A 356 34.73 23.96 47.53
CA LEU A 356 33.29 23.77 47.75
C LEU A 356 32.80 22.33 47.51
N ARG A 357 33.63 21.45 46.92
CA ARG A 357 33.29 20.02 46.73
C ARG A 357 33.64 19.14 47.93
N TYR A 358 34.36 19.67 48.91
CA TYR A 358 34.77 18.90 50.09
C TYR A 358 33.83 19.08 51.30
N ALA A 359 33.01 20.13 51.32
CA ALA A 359 32.06 20.40 52.39
C ALA A 359 30.60 20.27 51.92
N SER A 360 30.02 19.10 52.16
CA SER A 360 28.58 18.78 52.19
C SER A 360 27.84 18.50 50.86
N PRO A 361 27.29 17.27 50.68
CA PRO A 361 26.33 16.94 49.63
C PRO A 361 24.91 17.54 49.80
N LYS A 362 24.63 18.26 50.89
CA LYS A 362 23.25 18.65 51.26
C LYS A 362 22.82 20.06 50.82
N LEU A 363 23.70 20.85 50.19
CA LEU A 363 23.36 22.20 49.68
C LEU A 363 23.04 22.22 48.17
N THR A 364 23.38 21.18 47.42
CA THR A 364 23.04 21.06 45.99
C THR A 364 21.62 20.55 45.73
N GLN A 365 20.95 19.96 46.73
CA GLN A 365 19.57 19.45 46.58
C GLN A 365 18.47 20.48 46.84
N SER A 366 18.79 21.66 47.38
CA SER A 366 17.80 22.70 47.71
C SER A 366 17.90 23.96 46.85
N VAL A 367 18.95 24.08 46.02
CA VAL A 367 19.19 25.28 45.19
C VAL A 367 18.65 25.13 43.76
N SER A 368 18.32 23.92 43.30
CA SER A 368 17.69 23.74 41.98
C SER A 368 16.23 24.20 41.91
N ASN A 369 15.58 24.43 43.07
CA ASN A 369 14.14 24.69 43.13
C ASN A 369 13.79 26.16 43.40
N TYR A 370 14.77 27.05 43.61
CA TYR A 370 14.53 28.45 44.00
C TYR A 370 15.57 29.45 43.49
N LEU A 371 16.17 29.22 42.31
CA LEU A 371 16.93 30.27 41.63
C LEU A 371 16.00 31.01 40.66
N PRO A 372 15.97 32.35 40.65
CA PRO A 372 15.25 33.09 39.63
C PRO A 372 15.81 32.73 38.26
N ASP A 373 14.94 32.43 37.31
CA ASP A 373 15.35 32.05 35.96
C ASP A 373 16.26 33.14 35.37
N THR A 374 17.54 32.79 35.16
CA THR A 374 18.38 33.59 34.28
C THR A 374 17.74 33.60 32.90
N LEU A 375 17.86 34.70 32.16
CA LEU A 375 17.24 34.84 30.83
C LEU A 375 17.64 33.70 29.88
N ASP A 376 18.83 33.13 30.07
CA ASP A 376 19.32 31.92 29.40
C ASP A 376 18.52 30.65 29.74
N SER A 377 18.21 30.43 31.03
CA SER A 377 17.43 29.26 31.48
C SER A 377 15.99 29.34 30.98
N ALA A 378 15.38 30.53 31.04
CA ALA A 378 14.07 30.79 30.47
C ALA A 378 14.04 30.58 28.94
N ALA A 379 15.06 31.06 28.22
CA ALA A 379 15.17 30.82 26.77
C ALA A 379 15.30 29.32 26.42
N LYS A 380 16.02 28.55 27.24
CA LYS A 380 16.15 27.09 27.06
C LYS A 380 14.86 26.34 27.35
N ILE A 381 14.09 26.77 28.35
CA ILE A 381 12.74 26.21 28.64
C ILE A 381 11.81 26.51 27.46
N ASN A 382 11.79 27.75 26.96
CA ASN A 382 10.98 28.12 25.81
C ASN A 382 11.39 27.33 24.55
N LEU A 383 12.69 27.13 24.31
CA LEU A 383 13.16 26.27 23.23
C LEU A 383 12.69 24.81 23.41
N GLU A 384 12.76 24.25 24.62
CA GLU A 384 12.26 22.91 24.89
C GLU A 384 10.75 22.79 24.59
N ASN A 385 9.95 23.77 25.00
CA ASN A 385 8.52 23.80 24.72
C ASN A 385 8.22 23.92 23.22
N VAL A 386 8.92 24.80 22.51
CA VAL A 386 8.80 24.91 21.03
C VAL A 386 9.12 23.58 20.36
N ILE A 387 10.17 22.87 20.79
CA ILE A 387 10.52 21.57 20.22
C ILE A 387 9.44 20.52 20.52
N LYS A 388 8.90 20.45 21.75
CA LYS A 388 7.85 19.49 22.11
C LYS A 388 6.58 19.71 21.30
N THR A 389 6.08 20.95 21.26
CA THR A 389 4.89 21.32 20.47
C THR A 389 5.09 21.00 18.98
N TYR A 390 6.29 21.26 18.45
CA TYR A 390 6.64 20.90 17.08
C TYR A 390 6.64 19.37 16.84
N LEU A 391 7.19 18.58 17.77
CA LEU A 391 7.23 17.12 17.68
C LEU A 391 5.83 16.48 17.75
N GLU A 392 4.95 16.99 18.61
CA GLU A 392 3.56 16.57 18.71
C GLU A 392 2.84 16.81 17.38
N LYS A 393 2.95 18.03 16.84
CA LYS A 393 2.37 18.37 15.54
C LYS A 393 2.92 17.49 14.41
N LYS A 394 4.23 17.33 14.32
CA LYS A 394 4.86 16.50 13.27
C LYS A 394 4.48 15.03 13.38
N SER A 395 4.27 14.52 14.59
CA SER A 395 3.79 13.15 14.81
C SER A 395 2.35 12.98 14.31
N SER A 396 1.47 13.95 14.58
CA SER A 396 0.09 13.95 14.07
C SER A 396 0.02 14.09 12.54
N GLU A 397 0.87 14.95 11.95
CA GLU A 397 1.00 15.08 10.49
C GLU A 397 1.48 13.78 9.85
N LEU A 398 2.50 13.13 10.43
CA LEU A 398 2.99 11.82 9.98
C LEU A 398 1.91 10.75 10.02
N GLU A 399 1.14 10.67 11.10
CA GLU A 399 0.03 9.72 11.22
C GLU A 399 -1.03 9.95 10.14
N THR A 400 -1.38 11.22 9.89
CA THR A 400 -2.32 11.60 8.84
C THR A 400 -1.82 11.20 7.45
N VAL A 401 -0.54 11.45 7.16
CA VAL A 401 0.08 11.10 5.88
C VAL A 401 0.16 9.58 5.71
N ARG A 402 0.56 8.84 6.74
CA ARG A 402 0.60 7.36 6.72
C ARG A 402 -0.78 6.75 6.49
N LYS A 403 -1.81 7.31 7.11
CA LYS A 403 -3.20 6.91 6.84
C LYS A 403 -3.57 7.15 5.38
N ARG A 404 -3.25 8.33 4.82
CA ARG A 404 -3.49 8.62 3.39
C ARG A 404 -2.76 7.65 2.45
N ILE A 405 -1.50 7.32 2.76
CA ILE A 405 -0.71 6.32 2.01
C ILE A 405 -1.42 4.96 2.01
N LYS A 406 -1.91 4.52 3.17
CA LYS A 406 -2.64 3.27 3.34
C LYS A 406 -3.95 3.28 2.55
N ASP A 407 -4.81 4.28 2.78
CA ASP A 407 -6.11 4.40 2.13
C ASP A 407 -5.97 4.47 0.60
N ARG A 408 -4.94 5.16 0.10
CA ARG A 408 -4.68 5.26 -1.34
C ARG A 408 -4.11 3.97 -1.93
N SER A 409 -3.21 3.30 -1.22
CA SER A 409 -2.69 1.99 -1.61
C SER A 409 -3.83 0.96 -1.71
N GLU A 410 -4.75 0.94 -0.74
CA GLU A 410 -5.94 0.07 -0.77
C GLU A 410 -6.84 0.37 -1.97
N LYS A 411 -7.09 1.66 -2.25
CA LYS A 411 -7.87 2.10 -3.43
C LYS A 411 -7.24 1.61 -4.74
N ILE A 412 -5.93 1.75 -4.90
CA ILE A 412 -5.21 1.31 -6.12
C ILE A 412 -5.22 -0.22 -6.21
N ALA A 413 -5.08 -0.91 -5.08
CA ALA A 413 -5.06 -2.36 -5.00
C ALA A 413 -6.42 -3.03 -5.21
N GLN A 414 -7.54 -2.31 -5.02
CA GLN A 414 -8.90 -2.85 -5.13
C GLN A 414 -9.11 -4.15 -4.32
N GLY A 415 -8.57 -4.19 -3.11
CA GLY A 415 -8.64 -5.35 -2.21
C GLY A 415 -7.59 -6.44 -2.46
N ASP A 416 -6.71 -6.31 -3.46
CA ASP A 416 -5.57 -7.21 -3.65
C ASP A 416 -4.46 -6.88 -2.64
N LYS A 417 -4.44 -7.62 -1.53
CA LYS A 417 -3.48 -7.45 -0.43
C LYS A 417 -2.02 -7.47 -0.88
N ALA A 418 -1.72 -8.19 -1.96
CA ALA A 418 -0.35 -8.36 -2.39
C ALA A 418 0.15 -7.14 -3.18
N LEU A 419 -0.72 -6.56 -4.02
CA LEU A 419 -0.46 -5.26 -4.64
C LEU A 419 -0.40 -4.13 -3.59
N GLU A 420 -1.28 -4.15 -2.60
CA GLU A 420 -1.23 -3.18 -1.49
C GLU A 420 0.13 -3.22 -0.78
N GLN A 421 0.61 -4.41 -0.41
CA GLN A 421 1.92 -4.59 0.22
C GLN A 421 3.08 -4.19 -0.71
N LEU A 422 2.94 -4.41 -2.02
CA LEU A 422 3.93 -3.98 -3.00
C LEU A 422 3.99 -2.45 -3.10
N LEU A 423 2.84 -1.77 -3.12
CA LEU A 423 2.75 -0.30 -3.15
C LEU A 423 3.35 0.33 -1.90
N LEU A 424 3.07 -0.23 -0.72
CA LEU A 424 3.61 0.25 0.56
C LEU A 424 5.13 0.11 0.66
N ASN A 425 5.72 -0.84 -0.07
CA ASN A 425 7.15 -1.14 -0.05
C ASN A 425 7.86 -0.78 -1.37
N CYS A 426 7.20 -0.03 -2.24
CA CYS A 426 7.72 0.35 -3.55
C CYS A 426 8.76 1.48 -3.41
N GLU A 427 9.75 1.50 -4.30
CA GLU A 427 10.66 2.64 -4.39
C GLU A 427 9.96 3.81 -5.10
N LEU A 428 10.22 5.05 -4.64
CA LEU A 428 9.66 6.27 -5.24
C LEU A 428 9.89 6.37 -6.75
N ILE A 429 11.06 5.93 -7.23
CA ILE A 429 11.41 5.95 -8.66
C ILE A 429 10.53 4.99 -9.46
N GLU A 430 10.20 3.82 -8.90
CA GLU A 430 9.35 2.84 -9.56
C GLU A 430 7.89 3.31 -9.62
N LEU A 431 7.39 3.95 -8.54
CA LEU A 431 6.09 4.62 -8.54
C LEU A 431 6.01 5.71 -9.61
N ALA A 432 7.03 6.57 -9.69
CA ALA A 432 7.10 7.63 -10.68
C ALA A 432 7.13 7.09 -12.12
N ASN A 433 7.94 6.05 -12.37
CA ASN A 433 8.04 5.39 -13.67
C ASN A 433 6.71 4.73 -14.06
N ALA A 434 6.03 4.06 -13.13
CA ALA A 434 4.72 3.45 -13.38
C ALA A 434 3.65 4.51 -13.66
N ALA A 435 3.59 5.57 -12.85
CA ALA A 435 2.68 6.69 -13.06
C ALA A 435 2.86 7.32 -14.45
N LYS A 436 4.12 7.57 -14.84
CA LYS A 436 4.46 8.12 -16.16
C LYS A 436 4.05 7.18 -17.30
N ALA A 437 4.46 5.92 -17.25
CA ALA A 437 4.15 4.94 -18.30
C ALA A 437 2.63 4.74 -18.48
N LEU A 438 1.87 4.72 -17.38
CA LEU A 438 0.42 4.63 -17.43
C LEU A 438 -0.23 5.93 -17.91
N SER A 439 0.35 7.09 -17.60
CA SER A 439 -0.11 8.37 -18.14
C SER A 439 0.14 8.48 -19.66
N ASP A 440 1.30 8.04 -20.15
CA ASP A 440 1.67 8.08 -21.56
C ASP A 440 0.78 7.17 -22.42
N SER A 441 0.30 6.06 -21.84
CA SER A 441 -0.60 5.11 -22.51
C SER A 441 -2.09 5.35 -22.25
N LYS A 442 -2.44 6.29 -21.35
CA LYS A 442 -3.81 6.52 -20.87
C LYS A 442 -4.80 6.79 -22.00
N GLU A 443 -4.52 7.78 -22.84
CA GLU A 443 -5.46 8.24 -23.86
C GLU A 443 -5.73 7.13 -24.90
N ASN A 444 -4.67 6.47 -25.37
CA ASN A 444 -4.78 5.36 -26.32
C ASN A 444 -5.59 4.20 -25.74
N LYS A 445 -5.38 3.86 -24.46
CA LYS A 445 -6.10 2.79 -23.78
C LYS A 445 -7.57 3.16 -23.54
N ILE A 446 -7.87 4.40 -23.16
CA ILE A 446 -9.25 4.90 -23.03
C ILE A 446 -9.97 4.83 -24.37
N GLN A 447 -9.36 5.36 -25.44
CA GLN A 447 -9.94 5.34 -26.76
C GLN A 447 -10.23 3.91 -27.23
N ALA A 448 -9.28 2.99 -26.98
CA ALA A 448 -9.46 1.58 -27.32
C ALA A 448 -10.60 0.92 -26.52
N LEU A 449 -10.73 1.22 -25.22
CA LEU A 449 -11.81 0.71 -24.37
C LEU A 449 -13.18 1.27 -24.75
N VAL A 450 -13.26 2.54 -25.16
CA VAL A 450 -14.50 3.15 -25.67
C VAL A 450 -14.92 2.51 -26.99
N GLN A 451 -13.99 2.41 -27.95
CA GLN A 451 -14.25 1.72 -29.22
C GLN A 451 -14.68 0.28 -28.99
N PHE A 452 -14.05 -0.39 -28.03
CA PHE A 452 -14.41 -1.73 -27.62
C PHE A 452 -15.86 -1.81 -27.10
N GLN A 453 -16.29 -0.88 -26.24
CA GLN A 453 -17.65 -0.81 -25.72
C GLN A 453 -18.68 -0.62 -26.83
N GLU A 454 -18.37 0.23 -27.82
CA GLU A 454 -19.22 0.45 -28.99
C GLU A 454 -19.35 -0.81 -29.86
N LEU A 455 -18.22 -1.48 -30.14
CA LEU A 455 -18.20 -2.72 -30.92
C LEU A 455 -18.94 -3.85 -30.20
N TRP A 456 -18.79 -3.97 -28.89
CA TRP A 456 -19.54 -4.93 -28.08
C TRP A 456 -21.06 -4.70 -28.19
N ARG A 457 -21.50 -3.44 -28.05
CA ARG A 457 -22.93 -3.09 -28.18
C ARG A 457 -23.47 -3.44 -29.57
N LEU A 458 -22.66 -3.24 -30.61
CA LEU A 458 -23.00 -3.61 -31.98
C LEU A 458 -23.13 -5.13 -32.15
N VAL A 459 -22.22 -5.92 -31.58
CA VAL A 459 -22.30 -7.39 -31.61
C VAL A 459 -23.51 -7.89 -30.84
N GLU A 460 -23.79 -7.34 -29.65
CA GLU A 460 -24.94 -7.76 -28.84
C GLU A 460 -26.26 -7.48 -29.57
N ASN A 461 -26.42 -6.27 -30.12
CA ASN A 461 -27.59 -5.90 -30.90
C ASN A 461 -27.72 -6.74 -32.17
N GLY A 462 -26.61 -6.99 -32.87
CA GLY A 462 -26.58 -7.85 -34.06
C GLY A 462 -27.01 -9.28 -33.73
N LYS A 463 -26.55 -9.85 -32.62
CA LYS A 463 -26.97 -11.18 -32.17
C LYS A 463 -28.45 -11.23 -31.81
N ARG A 464 -28.98 -10.23 -31.10
CA ARG A 464 -30.42 -10.14 -30.81
C ARG A 464 -31.23 -10.07 -32.10
N ALA A 465 -30.79 -9.28 -33.07
CA ALA A 465 -31.43 -9.19 -34.38
C ALA A 465 -31.37 -10.52 -35.14
N LEU A 466 -30.23 -11.23 -35.10
CA LEU A 466 -30.10 -12.56 -35.72
C LEU A 466 -31.12 -13.57 -35.15
N VAL A 467 -31.27 -13.61 -33.82
CA VAL A 467 -32.27 -14.47 -33.17
C VAL A 467 -33.68 -14.11 -33.63
N LEU A 468 -34.04 -12.82 -33.64
CA LEU A 468 -35.35 -12.38 -34.14
C LEU A 468 -35.56 -12.73 -35.62
N THR A 469 -34.52 -12.63 -36.47
CA THR A 469 -34.62 -13.06 -37.87
C THR A 469 -34.77 -14.57 -38.01
N GLU A 470 -34.29 -15.37 -37.07
CA GLU A 470 -34.50 -16.83 -37.03
C GLU A 470 -35.92 -17.19 -36.59
N GLU A 471 -36.46 -16.46 -35.61
CA GLU A 471 -37.87 -16.56 -35.21
C GLU A 471 -38.80 -16.22 -36.39
N TYR A 472 -38.58 -15.08 -37.08
CA TYR A 472 -39.39 -14.70 -38.24
C TYR A 472 -39.26 -15.65 -39.44
N ASP A 473 -38.06 -16.21 -39.70
CA ASP A 473 -37.85 -17.21 -40.75
C ASP A 473 -38.67 -18.47 -40.46
N SER A 474 -38.69 -18.91 -39.20
CA SER A 474 -39.48 -20.06 -38.74
C SER A 474 -40.99 -19.79 -38.82
N GLU A 475 -41.44 -18.58 -38.48
CA GLU A 475 -42.85 -18.18 -38.59
C GLU A 475 -43.33 -18.10 -40.06
N ILE A 476 -42.47 -17.63 -40.97
CA ILE A 476 -42.77 -17.66 -42.41
C ILE A 476 -42.81 -19.09 -42.93
N ASP A 477 -41.93 -19.97 -42.48
CA ASP A 477 -41.96 -21.38 -42.87
C ASP A 477 -43.24 -22.07 -42.42
N ALA A 478 -43.70 -21.81 -41.20
CA ALA A 478 -44.99 -22.29 -40.72
C ALA A 478 -46.17 -21.72 -41.53
N LEU A 479 -46.13 -20.43 -41.93
CA LEU A 479 -47.14 -19.82 -42.79
C LEU A 479 -47.19 -20.50 -44.18
N ILE A 480 -46.02 -20.71 -44.80
CA ILE A 480 -45.92 -21.33 -46.13
C ILE A 480 -46.41 -22.77 -46.06
N GLU A 481 -45.93 -23.57 -45.09
CA GLU A 481 -46.31 -24.97 -44.94
C GLU A 481 -47.84 -25.14 -44.74
N LYS A 482 -48.45 -24.27 -43.94
CA LYS A 482 -49.89 -24.33 -43.65
C LYS A 482 -50.78 -23.99 -44.85
N HIS A 483 -50.34 -23.08 -45.73
CA HIS A 483 -51.19 -22.51 -46.78
C HIS A 483 -50.76 -22.83 -48.22
N ASP A 484 -49.57 -23.39 -48.46
CA ASP A 484 -49.07 -23.82 -49.79
C ASP A 484 -49.65 -25.19 -50.24
N GLY A 485 -50.98 -25.29 -50.24
CA GLY A 485 -51.71 -26.47 -50.68
C GLY A 485 -51.82 -26.60 -52.20
N PHE A 486 -52.38 -27.72 -52.67
CA PHE A 486 -52.58 -28.01 -54.10
C PHE A 486 -53.30 -26.89 -54.88
N MET A 487 -54.34 -26.29 -54.28
CA MET A 487 -55.11 -25.21 -54.92
C MET A 487 -54.31 -23.92 -55.10
N VAL A 488 -53.37 -23.63 -54.18
CA VAL A 488 -52.46 -22.48 -54.29
C VAL A 488 -51.44 -22.74 -55.41
N LYS A 489 -50.90 -23.96 -55.50
CA LYS A 489 -49.99 -24.37 -56.58
C LYS A 489 -50.65 -24.34 -57.95
N LEU A 490 -51.91 -24.79 -58.04
CA LEU A 490 -52.70 -24.73 -59.27
C LEU A 490 -53.02 -23.28 -59.66
N SER A 491 -53.40 -22.43 -58.70
CA SER A 491 -53.63 -20.99 -58.90
C SER A 491 -52.36 -20.29 -59.41
N ASN A 492 -51.19 -20.56 -58.80
CA ASN A 492 -49.90 -20.04 -59.25
C ASN A 492 -49.49 -20.57 -60.64
N PHE A 493 -49.75 -21.84 -60.94
CA PHE A 493 -49.48 -22.42 -62.26
C PHE A 493 -50.33 -21.77 -63.36
N LEU A 494 -51.63 -21.60 -63.12
CA LEU A 494 -52.55 -20.95 -64.07
C LEU A 494 -52.26 -19.46 -64.23
N ALA A 495 -51.78 -18.79 -63.16
CA ALA A 495 -51.37 -17.39 -63.19
C ALA A 495 -50.21 -17.11 -64.16
N ASN A 496 -49.40 -18.11 -64.51
CA ASN A 496 -48.35 -17.99 -65.54
C ASN A 496 -48.92 -17.80 -66.95
N PHE A 497 -50.16 -18.23 -67.19
CA PHE A 497 -50.83 -18.10 -68.49
C PHE A 497 -51.82 -16.94 -68.50
N PHE A 498 -52.56 -16.74 -67.40
CA PHE A 498 -53.44 -15.58 -67.24
C PHE A 498 -53.43 -15.03 -65.82
N PHE A 499 -53.07 -13.76 -65.67
CA PHE A 499 -52.88 -13.10 -64.37
C PHE A 499 -54.11 -13.14 -63.43
N PHE A 500 -55.33 -13.19 -63.97
CA PHE A 500 -56.57 -13.20 -63.19
C PHE A 500 -56.80 -14.50 -62.40
N PHE A 501 -56.05 -15.58 -62.65
CA PHE A 501 -56.13 -16.83 -61.88
C PHE A 501 -55.38 -16.80 -60.54
N LYS A 502 -54.66 -15.71 -60.24
CA LYS A 502 -53.89 -15.57 -59.01
C LYS A 502 -54.82 -15.25 -57.84
N SER A 503 -54.98 -16.21 -56.92
CA SER A 503 -55.77 -16.04 -55.71
C SER A 503 -55.03 -15.16 -54.68
N GLU A 504 -55.78 -14.52 -53.78
CA GLU A 504 -55.21 -13.70 -52.70
C GLU A 504 -54.27 -14.51 -51.79
N THR A 505 -54.59 -15.77 -51.53
CA THR A 505 -53.71 -16.69 -50.79
C THR A 505 -52.44 -16.99 -51.56
N ALA A 506 -52.51 -17.27 -52.86
CA ALA A 506 -51.34 -17.51 -53.69
C ALA A 506 -50.43 -16.27 -53.80
N GLN A 507 -51.01 -15.07 -53.91
CA GLN A 507 -50.27 -13.81 -53.84
C GLN A 507 -49.60 -13.60 -52.47
N THR A 508 -50.27 -13.97 -51.38
CA THR A 508 -49.72 -13.87 -50.02
C THR A 508 -48.53 -14.82 -49.82
N ILE A 509 -48.60 -16.03 -50.38
CA ILE A 509 -47.50 -17.01 -50.32
C ILE A 509 -46.30 -16.54 -51.15
N ASP A 510 -46.52 -16.02 -52.35
CA ASP A 510 -45.43 -15.42 -53.16
C ASP A 510 -44.75 -14.25 -52.42
N ASN A 511 -45.55 -13.41 -51.75
CA ASN A 511 -45.04 -12.33 -50.92
C ASN A 511 -44.27 -12.85 -49.69
N ALA A 512 -44.72 -13.93 -49.05
CA ALA A 512 -44.03 -14.58 -47.93
C ALA A 512 -42.68 -15.18 -48.37
N VAL A 513 -42.60 -15.80 -49.55
CA VAL A 513 -41.34 -16.27 -50.15
C VAL A 513 -40.40 -15.10 -50.44
N GLY A 514 -40.93 -13.98 -50.94
CA GLY A 514 -40.17 -12.72 -51.11
C GLY A 514 -39.63 -12.18 -49.78
N LEU A 515 -40.44 -12.18 -48.73
CA LEU A 515 -40.04 -11.77 -47.38
C LEU A 515 -38.98 -12.71 -46.79
N LYS A 516 -39.07 -14.02 -47.02
CA LYS A 516 -38.03 -14.99 -46.65
C LYS A 516 -36.68 -14.68 -47.27
N LYS A 517 -36.66 -14.26 -48.55
CA LYS A 517 -35.42 -13.81 -49.21
C LYS A 517 -34.84 -12.57 -48.54
N ASN A 518 -35.68 -11.60 -48.15
CA ASN A 518 -35.26 -10.40 -47.44
C ASN A 518 -34.72 -10.73 -46.04
N ILE A 519 -35.34 -11.67 -45.31
CA ILE A 519 -34.84 -12.16 -44.01
C ILE A 519 -33.45 -12.78 -44.15
N LYS A 520 -33.25 -13.64 -45.16
CA LYS A 520 -31.92 -14.24 -45.43
C LYS A 520 -30.87 -13.20 -45.76
N GLN A 521 -31.22 -12.17 -46.53
CA GLN A 521 -30.32 -11.06 -46.83
C GLN A 521 -29.95 -10.29 -45.56
N LEU A 522 -30.94 -9.91 -44.75
CA LEU A 522 -30.71 -9.18 -43.50
C LEU A 522 -29.87 -10.00 -42.50
N ARG A 523 -30.08 -11.33 -42.45
CA ARG A 523 -29.26 -12.26 -41.66
C ARG A 523 -27.79 -12.24 -42.11
N ALA A 524 -27.55 -12.25 -43.42
CA ALA A 524 -26.20 -12.14 -43.97
C ALA A 524 -25.53 -10.80 -43.64
N GLU A 525 -26.28 -9.69 -43.73
CA GLU A 525 -25.80 -8.35 -43.36
C GLU A 525 -25.41 -8.28 -41.87
N TYR A 526 -26.24 -8.77 -40.95
CA TYR A 526 -25.89 -8.80 -39.53
C TYR A 526 -24.71 -9.73 -39.22
N ALA A 527 -24.64 -10.90 -39.86
CA ALA A 527 -23.50 -11.82 -39.69
C ALA A 527 -22.18 -11.17 -40.13
N GLN A 528 -22.19 -10.45 -41.25
CA GLN A 528 -21.03 -9.70 -41.73
C GLN A 528 -20.64 -8.59 -40.76
N VAL A 529 -21.61 -7.80 -40.28
CA VAL A 529 -21.39 -6.71 -39.31
C VAL A 529 -20.77 -7.22 -38.00
N ILE A 530 -21.23 -8.37 -37.50
CA ILE A 530 -20.67 -9.02 -36.31
C ILE A 530 -19.23 -9.47 -36.57
N HIS A 531 -18.97 -10.12 -37.71
CA HIS A 531 -17.64 -10.60 -38.07
C HIS A 531 -16.64 -9.44 -38.20
N GLU A 532 -17.02 -8.35 -38.88
CA GLU A 532 -16.17 -7.15 -39.01
C GLU A 532 -15.89 -6.49 -37.65
N ALA A 533 -16.87 -6.44 -36.76
CA ALA A 533 -16.69 -5.91 -35.42
C ALA A 533 -15.73 -6.78 -34.58
N GLN A 534 -15.83 -8.11 -34.69
CA GLN A 534 -14.90 -9.03 -34.03
C GLN A 534 -13.46 -8.88 -34.55
N GLN A 535 -13.28 -8.75 -35.86
CA GLN A 535 -11.95 -8.52 -36.45
C GLN A 535 -11.31 -7.22 -35.98
N LYS A 536 -12.08 -6.12 -35.91
CA LYS A 536 -11.59 -4.83 -35.37
C LYS A 536 -11.13 -4.92 -33.91
N ILE A 537 -11.76 -5.79 -33.11
CA ILE A 537 -11.33 -6.03 -31.72
C ILE A 537 -10.00 -6.80 -31.69
N ILE A 538 -9.85 -7.82 -32.55
CA ILE A 538 -8.63 -8.63 -32.66
C ILE A 538 -7.43 -7.77 -33.07
N GLU A 539 -7.62 -6.92 -34.09
CA GLU A 539 -6.58 -6.08 -34.69
C GLU A 539 -6.13 -4.91 -33.78
N SER A 540 -6.86 -4.58 -32.71
CA SER A 540 -6.52 -3.47 -31.83
C SER A 540 -5.21 -3.69 -31.06
N THR A 541 -4.19 -2.87 -31.28
CA THR A 541 -2.89 -3.02 -30.60
C THR A 541 -2.86 -2.44 -29.18
N ALA A 542 -3.84 -1.64 -28.80
CA ALA A 542 -3.88 -0.92 -27.53
C ALA A 542 -4.48 -1.74 -26.37
N ILE A 543 -5.16 -2.85 -26.66
CA ILE A 543 -5.76 -3.74 -25.66
C ILE A 543 -4.86 -4.97 -25.49
N PRO A 544 -4.50 -5.37 -24.25
CA PRO A 544 -3.75 -6.59 -24.00
C PRO A 544 -4.40 -7.83 -24.63
N GLU A 545 -3.59 -8.70 -25.23
CA GLU A 545 -4.08 -9.90 -25.95
C GLU A 545 -4.94 -10.83 -25.08
N LYS A 546 -4.54 -11.00 -23.80
CA LYS A 546 -5.32 -11.78 -22.83
C LYS A 546 -6.74 -11.24 -22.59
N ILE A 547 -6.92 -9.92 -22.70
CA ILE A 547 -8.23 -9.26 -22.56
C ILE A 547 -9.05 -9.50 -23.84
N LYS A 548 -8.43 -9.40 -25.02
CA LYS A 548 -9.12 -9.67 -26.30
C LYS A 548 -9.66 -11.09 -26.36
N ILE A 549 -8.83 -12.08 -26.05
CA ILE A 549 -9.21 -13.51 -26.10
C ILE A 549 -10.41 -13.78 -25.19
N SER A 550 -10.34 -13.33 -23.93
CA SER A 550 -11.43 -13.51 -22.95
C SER A 550 -12.76 -12.89 -23.39
N VAL A 551 -12.70 -11.76 -24.11
CA VAL A 551 -13.90 -11.13 -24.65
C VAL A 551 -14.44 -11.90 -25.84
N ILE A 552 -13.57 -12.31 -26.77
CA ILE A 552 -13.97 -13.05 -27.97
C ILE A 552 -14.66 -14.35 -27.57
N ASP A 553 -14.15 -15.02 -26.55
CA ASP A 553 -14.79 -16.21 -25.98
C ASP A 553 -16.19 -15.91 -25.42
N GLN A 554 -16.44 -14.69 -24.94
CA GLN A 554 -17.80 -14.29 -24.54
C GLN A 554 -18.68 -13.94 -25.74
N PHE A 555 -18.12 -13.55 -26.88
CA PHE A 555 -18.86 -13.39 -28.13
C PHE A 555 -19.26 -14.72 -28.78
N THR A 556 -18.72 -15.86 -28.38
CA THR A 556 -19.21 -17.16 -28.89
C THR A 556 -20.35 -17.74 -28.05
N LEU A 557 -20.64 -17.14 -26.88
CA LEU A 557 -21.75 -17.57 -26.04
C LEU A 557 -23.12 -17.28 -26.69
N PRO A 558 -24.07 -18.25 -26.64
CA PRO A 558 -25.41 -18.07 -27.18
C PRO A 558 -26.18 -17.02 -26.38
N VAL A 559 -26.92 -16.14 -27.07
CA VAL A 559 -27.80 -15.17 -26.41
C VAL A 559 -28.99 -15.90 -25.82
N LYS A 560 -29.20 -15.79 -24.50
CA LYS A 560 -30.44 -16.22 -23.88
C LYS A 560 -31.54 -15.21 -24.23
N THR A 561 -32.32 -15.50 -25.25
CA THR A 561 -33.58 -14.81 -25.49
C THR A 561 -34.72 -15.60 -24.84
N THR A 562 -35.53 -14.92 -24.05
CA THR A 562 -36.87 -15.40 -23.70
C THR A 562 -37.69 -15.30 -24.97
N SER A 563 -38.01 -16.44 -25.59
CA SER A 563 -38.81 -16.48 -26.81
C SER A 563 -40.07 -15.63 -26.63
N THR A 564 -40.21 -14.59 -27.45
CA THR A 564 -41.37 -13.70 -27.45
C THR A 564 -42.52 -14.21 -28.29
N SER A 565 -42.40 -15.38 -28.94
CA SER A 565 -43.43 -15.88 -29.85
C SER A 565 -44.66 -16.41 -29.09
N LYS A 566 -45.52 -15.48 -28.68
CA LYS A 566 -46.97 -15.71 -28.52
C LYS A 566 -47.68 -15.76 -29.88
N VAL A 567 -46.94 -15.63 -30.99
CA VAL A 567 -47.49 -15.63 -32.35
C VAL A 567 -47.82 -17.06 -32.79
N ALA A 568 -47.01 -18.04 -32.38
CA ALA A 568 -47.30 -19.46 -32.62
C ALA A 568 -48.66 -19.92 -32.04
N GLU A 569 -49.07 -19.42 -30.88
CA GLU A 569 -50.40 -19.71 -30.30
C GLU A 569 -51.55 -18.95 -31.01
N LYS A 570 -51.26 -17.81 -31.65
CA LYS A 570 -52.23 -17.05 -32.46
C LYS A 570 -52.45 -17.66 -33.86
N LEU A 571 -51.71 -18.71 -34.23
CA LEU A 571 -51.72 -19.33 -35.57
C LEU A 571 -53.04 -19.98 -35.97
N GLU A 572 -53.90 -20.37 -35.02
CA GLU A 572 -55.09 -21.18 -35.33
C GLU A 572 -56.23 -20.36 -35.97
N TYR A 573 -56.27 -19.04 -35.77
CA TYR A 573 -57.44 -18.21 -36.08
C TYR A 573 -57.21 -17.10 -37.12
N LEU A 574 -55.98 -16.93 -37.63
CA LEU A 574 -55.65 -15.87 -38.58
C LEU A 574 -55.74 -16.32 -40.04
N SER A 575 -56.22 -15.42 -40.91
CA SER A 575 -56.11 -15.60 -42.36
C SER A 575 -54.64 -15.52 -42.80
N ALA A 576 -54.28 -16.15 -43.93
CA ALA A 576 -52.91 -16.10 -44.45
C ALA A 576 -52.39 -14.66 -44.63
N LYS A 577 -53.29 -13.73 -45.03
CA LYS A 577 -52.99 -12.32 -45.24
C LYS A 577 -52.72 -11.57 -43.93
N ASP A 578 -53.56 -11.77 -42.93
CA ASP A 578 -53.41 -11.11 -41.62
C ASP A 578 -52.15 -11.61 -40.90
N HIS A 579 -51.86 -12.91 -41.04
CA HIS A 579 -50.63 -13.50 -40.51
C HIS A 579 -49.39 -12.96 -41.22
N TYR A 580 -49.40 -12.87 -42.55
CA TYR A 580 -48.32 -12.25 -43.31
C TYR A 580 -48.08 -10.78 -42.94
N GLU A 581 -49.14 -9.98 -42.81
CA GLU A 581 -49.00 -8.56 -42.45
C GLU A 581 -48.48 -8.36 -41.01
N LEU A 582 -48.79 -9.27 -40.09
CA LEU A 582 -48.23 -9.26 -38.73
C LEU A 582 -46.72 -9.52 -38.73
N ILE A 583 -46.28 -10.60 -39.39
CA ILE A 583 -44.84 -10.94 -39.53
C ILE A 583 -44.10 -9.81 -40.24
N LYS A 584 -44.67 -9.31 -41.34
CA LYS A 584 -44.09 -8.22 -42.14
C LYS A 584 -43.89 -6.95 -41.31
N ARG A 585 -44.87 -6.55 -40.50
CA ARG A 585 -44.73 -5.39 -39.60
C ARG A 585 -43.61 -5.61 -38.58
N GLY A 586 -43.56 -6.79 -37.95
CA GLY A 586 -42.50 -7.13 -37.00
C GLY A 586 -41.10 -7.14 -37.62
N PHE A 587 -40.97 -7.72 -38.81
CA PHE A 587 -39.71 -7.78 -39.56
C PHE A 587 -39.20 -6.39 -39.97
N PHE A 588 -40.05 -5.52 -40.53
CA PHE A 588 -39.62 -4.19 -40.99
C PHE A 588 -39.30 -3.21 -39.85
N CYS A 589 -39.59 -3.57 -38.60
CA CYS A 589 -39.07 -2.86 -37.43
C CYS A 589 -37.55 -3.12 -37.21
N LEU A 590 -36.99 -4.20 -37.77
CA LEU A 590 -35.55 -4.46 -37.77
C LEU A 590 -34.87 -3.55 -38.80
N LYS A 591 -34.22 -2.48 -38.33
CA LYS A 591 -33.43 -1.58 -39.18
C LYS A 591 -32.02 -2.15 -39.41
N PRO A 592 -31.48 -2.12 -40.64
CA PRO A 592 -30.07 -2.41 -40.88
C PRO A 592 -29.20 -1.46 -40.04
N ILE A 593 -28.14 -1.99 -39.43
CA ILE A 593 -27.18 -1.18 -38.65
C ILE A 593 -26.02 -0.78 -39.58
N PRO A 594 -25.92 0.48 -40.03
CA PRO A 594 -24.80 0.90 -40.87
C PRO A 594 -23.50 0.97 -40.05
N ILE A 595 -22.43 0.36 -40.57
CA ILE A 595 -21.07 0.35 -39.98
C ILE A 595 -20.45 1.77 -39.92
N SER A 596 -20.92 2.69 -40.78
CA SER A 596 -20.38 4.04 -40.93
C SER A 596 -20.74 5.01 -39.79
N SER A 597 -21.57 4.62 -38.83
CA SER A 597 -21.89 5.45 -37.65
C SER A 597 -20.81 5.42 -36.57
N VAL A 598 -19.82 4.53 -36.66
CA VAL A 598 -18.66 4.48 -35.74
C VAL A 598 -17.55 5.37 -36.30
N LYS A 599 -17.75 6.69 -36.29
CA LYS A 599 -16.65 7.65 -36.45
C LYS A 599 -16.20 8.07 -35.05
N ALA A 600 -14.89 7.96 -34.80
CA ALA A 600 -14.25 8.50 -33.61
C ALA A 600 -14.47 10.03 -33.56
N GLY A 601 -15.47 10.45 -32.81
CA GLY A 601 -15.82 11.85 -32.58
C GLY A 601 -16.48 11.99 -31.21
N PRO A 602 -16.25 13.09 -30.49
CA PRO A 602 -16.76 13.24 -29.13
C PRO A 602 -18.28 13.39 -29.16
N GLN A 603 -18.96 12.52 -28.40
CA GLN A 603 -20.34 12.64 -27.90
C GLN A 603 -21.36 13.24 -28.87
N THR A 604 -22.00 12.39 -29.68
CA THR A 604 -23.40 12.60 -30.05
C THR A 604 -24.26 11.59 -29.30
N LYS A 605 -25.13 12.11 -28.44
CA LYS A 605 -26.12 11.36 -27.65
C LYS A 605 -26.84 10.34 -28.55
N THR A 606 -26.51 9.08 -28.33
CA THR A 606 -27.12 7.93 -29.01
C THR A 606 -28.29 7.38 -28.20
N GLU A 607 -29.11 8.26 -27.61
CA GLU A 607 -30.37 7.89 -26.94
C GLU A 607 -31.44 7.48 -27.97
N ASP A 608 -31.31 7.89 -29.23
CA ASP A 608 -32.31 7.62 -30.29
C ASP A 608 -32.33 6.18 -30.83
N ILE A 609 -31.34 5.33 -30.52
CA ILE A 609 -31.31 3.95 -31.04
C ILE A 609 -32.01 2.96 -30.09
N LEU A 610 -32.12 3.28 -28.80
CA LEU A 610 -32.65 2.36 -27.78
C LEU A 610 -34.18 2.32 -27.70
N LEU A 611 -34.88 3.39 -28.10
CA LEU A 611 -36.34 3.48 -27.99
C LEU A 611 -37.13 2.80 -29.11
N HIS A 612 -36.46 2.24 -30.13
CA HIS A 612 -37.13 1.69 -31.31
C HIS A 612 -36.97 0.17 -31.52
N GLN A 613 -36.37 -0.56 -30.58
CA GLN A 613 -36.25 -2.03 -30.66
C GLN A 613 -37.09 -2.80 -29.65
N THR A 614 -38.01 -2.15 -28.93
CA THR A 614 -39.15 -2.86 -28.36
C THR A 614 -40.16 -3.09 -29.48
N ALA A 615 -40.37 -4.35 -29.87
CA ALA A 615 -41.50 -4.72 -30.70
C ALA A 615 -42.77 -4.04 -30.12
N PRO A 616 -43.62 -3.41 -30.94
CA PRO A 616 -44.86 -2.86 -30.43
C PRO A 616 -45.65 -4.00 -29.79
N ALA A 617 -46.00 -3.86 -28.52
CA ALA A 617 -46.93 -4.76 -27.86
C ALA A 617 -48.29 -4.64 -28.56
N VAL A 618 -48.61 -5.61 -29.43
CA VAL A 618 -49.93 -5.81 -30.05
C VAL A 618 -50.26 -7.31 -30.11
#